data_AF-A0A8T2QWH0-F1
#
_entry.id   AF-A0A8T2QWH0-F1
#
_cell.length_a   1.000
_cell.length_b   1.000
_cell.length_c   1.000
_cell.angle_alpha   90.00
_cell.angle_beta   90.00
_cell.angle_gamma   90.00
#
_symmetry.space_group_name_H-M   'P 1'
#
loop_
_entity.id
_entity.type
_entity.pdbx_description
1 polymer ?
#
loop_
_entity_poly.entity_id
_entity_poly.type
_entity_poly.pdbx_seq_one_letter_code
_entity_poly.pdbx_strand_id
1 'polypeptide(L)'
;MNGEMFLSVAGHKLTVVEVDASYTKPVEMDYVLITPGQSMNVLLKADQPVGTYYLAVRPYIAPNINLDNTTATAVIAYEGSNHAATPAFPTLPAINDSVSANALSRKMRSLASEAFPARVPLQIDRHLFFTLGLAIRPCANCTLGGRLSGVFNNISLELPKTALLQAHYFRKPNVFVTNFPDNPTSAFNYTGRPPNNTMAKSGTRLSFLPFNSSVQLVLQSTAMVAPENHPIHLHGTNFFVVGMGLGNYNASSDPSSFNLLDPPERNTIGVPMGGWVALRLQANNPGVWFMHCHLEFHTSVGLATAFVVEDGPNPEDKLIPPPSDLPPC
;
A
#
# COMPACT_ATOMS: atom_id res chain seq x y z
N MET A 1 1.91 -3.57 -13.30
CA MET A 1 0.58 -4.10 -12.90
C MET A 1 -0.22 -2.92 -12.35
N ASN A 2 -1.35 -2.56 -12.96
CA ASN A 2 -2.16 -1.36 -12.59
C ASN A 2 -3.53 -1.75 -12.01
N GLY A 3 -3.58 -2.81 -11.23
CA GLY A 3 -4.80 -3.27 -10.57
C GLY A 3 -4.50 -4.36 -9.55
N GLU A 4 -5.40 -4.53 -8.60
CA GLU A 4 -5.37 -5.60 -7.60
C GLU A 4 -5.96 -6.87 -8.23
N MET A 5 -5.45 -8.06 -7.88
CA MET A 5 -5.84 -9.29 -8.56
C MET A 5 -6.20 -10.39 -7.57
N PHE A 6 -7.37 -10.99 -7.77
CA PHE A 6 -7.71 -12.28 -7.19
C PHE A 6 -7.00 -13.39 -7.96
N LEU A 7 -6.47 -14.36 -7.22
CA LEU A 7 -5.86 -15.57 -7.76
C LEU A 7 -6.45 -16.79 -7.05
N SER A 8 -6.82 -17.82 -7.81
CA SER A 8 -7.28 -19.10 -7.29
C SER A 8 -6.87 -20.25 -8.22
N VAL A 9 -6.80 -21.46 -7.68
CA VAL A 9 -6.48 -22.69 -8.41
C VAL A 9 -7.60 -23.71 -8.22
N ALA A 10 -8.10 -24.27 -9.32
CA ALA A 10 -9.23 -25.20 -9.26
C ALA A 10 -8.88 -26.43 -8.42
N GLY A 11 -9.74 -26.75 -7.44
CA GLY A 11 -9.56 -27.91 -6.58
C GLY A 11 -8.42 -27.83 -5.56
N HIS A 12 -7.68 -26.72 -5.48
CA HIS A 12 -6.52 -26.58 -4.58
C HIS A 12 -6.71 -25.40 -3.64
N LYS A 13 -6.39 -25.64 -2.37
CA LYS A 13 -6.24 -24.54 -1.40
C LYS A 13 -4.84 -23.95 -1.47
N LEU A 14 -4.76 -22.69 -1.05
CA LEU A 14 -3.56 -21.88 -1.04
C LEU A 14 -3.19 -21.56 0.40
N THR A 15 -2.01 -21.99 0.87
CA THR A 15 -1.52 -21.67 2.20
C THR A 15 -0.47 -20.56 2.11
N VAL A 16 -0.83 -19.35 2.52
CA VAL A 16 0.10 -18.21 2.56
C VAL A 16 1.04 -18.37 3.76
N VAL A 17 2.35 -18.31 3.52
CA VAL A 17 3.39 -18.54 4.55
C VAL A 17 4.40 -17.39 4.68
N GLU A 18 4.45 -16.52 3.68
CA GLU A 18 5.32 -15.35 3.68
C GLU A 18 4.68 -14.25 2.85
N VAL A 19 4.88 -13.01 3.28
CA VAL A 19 4.48 -11.83 2.52
C VAL A 19 5.51 -10.73 2.66
N ASP A 20 5.80 -10.03 1.58
CA ASP A 20 6.73 -8.89 1.58
C ASP A 20 8.08 -9.22 2.29
N ALA A 21 8.59 -10.44 2.06
CA ALA A 21 9.78 -11.02 2.69
C ALA A 21 9.72 -11.23 4.23
N SER A 22 8.52 -11.24 4.82
CA SER A 22 8.30 -11.54 6.24
C SER A 22 7.42 -12.78 6.41
N TYR A 23 7.86 -13.70 7.28
CA TYR A 23 7.13 -14.94 7.55
C TYR A 23 5.82 -14.66 8.30
N THR A 24 4.80 -15.44 7.95
CA THR A 24 3.45 -15.29 8.52
C THR A 24 3.05 -16.55 9.25
N LYS A 25 2.08 -16.42 10.15
CA LYS A 25 1.32 -17.60 10.57
C LYS A 25 0.62 -18.15 9.31
N PRO A 26 0.68 -19.46 9.03
CA PRO A 26 0.07 -20.00 7.82
C PRO A 26 -1.42 -19.67 7.75
N VAL A 27 -1.87 -19.10 6.63
CA VAL A 27 -3.29 -18.81 6.37
C VAL A 27 -3.72 -19.59 5.14
N GLU A 28 -4.63 -20.54 5.34
CA GLU A 28 -5.22 -21.33 4.26
C GLU A 28 -6.46 -20.61 3.69
N MET A 29 -6.50 -20.46 2.36
CA MET A 29 -7.57 -19.78 1.62
C MET A 29 -7.87 -20.49 0.30
N ASP A 30 -9.08 -20.34 -0.23
CA ASP A 30 -9.44 -20.83 -1.58
C ASP A 30 -8.98 -19.85 -2.69
N TYR A 31 -8.73 -18.60 -2.33
CA TYR A 31 -8.19 -17.55 -3.20
C TYR A 31 -7.33 -16.58 -2.38
N VAL A 32 -6.46 -15.85 -3.07
CA VAL A 32 -5.71 -14.74 -2.51
C VAL A 32 -5.97 -13.47 -3.31
N LEU A 33 -5.88 -12.30 -2.66
CA LEU A 33 -5.80 -11.02 -3.35
C LEU A 33 -4.36 -10.52 -3.24
N ILE A 34 -3.74 -10.17 -4.37
CA ILE A 34 -2.43 -9.52 -4.41
C ILE A 34 -2.55 -8.15 -5.07
N THR A 35 -1.96 -7.14 -4.45
CA THR A 35 -1.93 -5.78 -5.00
C THR A 35 -0.55 -5.46 -5.59
N PRO A 36 -0.44 -4.52 -6.54
CA PRO A 36 0.87 -4.06 -7.01
C PRO A 36 1.78 -3.66 -5.85
N GLY A 37 3.05 -4.05 -5.91
CA GLY A 37 4.05 -3.82 -4.86
C GLY A 37 4.15 -4.93 -3.81
N GLN A 38 3.13 -5.78 -3.69
CA GLN A 38 3.15 -6.90 -2.74
C GLN A 38 3.83 -8.13 -3.34
N SER A 39 4.44 -8.93 -2.47
CA SER A 39 4.84 -10.31 -2.78
C SER A 39 4.23 -11.29 -1.77
N MET A 40 3.99 -12.53 -2.21
CA MET A 40 3.47 -13.60 -1.36
C MET A 40 4.12 -14.93 -1.74
N ASN A 41 4.58 -15.69 -0.75
CA ASN A 41 4.87 -17.11 -0.94
C ASN A 41 3.68 -17.94 -0.48
N VAL A 42 3.22 -18.81 -1.39
CA VAL A 42 2.01 -19.60 -1.23
C VAL A 42 2.36 -21.06 -1.47
N LEU A 43 2.10 -21.90 -0.48
CA LEU A 43 2.19 -23.34 -0.64
C LEU A 43 0.90 -23.85 -1.27
N LEU A 44 1.06 -24.63 -2.33
CA LEU A 44 0.00 -25.40 -2.96
C LEU A 44 0.34 -26.88 -2.79
N LYS A 45 -0.59 -27.66 -2.26
CA LYS A 45 -0.42 -29.10 -2.08
C LYS A 45 -1.03 -29.82 -3.27
N ALA A 46 -0.21 -30.54 -4.04
CA ALA A 46 -0.65 -31.30 -5.21
C ALA A 46 -1.27 -32.65 -4.79
N ASP A 47 -2.47 -32.61 -4.21
CA ASP A 47 -3.18 -33.78 -3.66
C ASP A 47 -4.49 -34.13 -4.38
N GLN A 48 -4.73 -33.55 -5.56
CA GLN A 48 -5.89 -33.84 -6.39
C GLN A 48 -5.61 -35.05 -7.31
N PRO A 49 -6.66 -35.70 -7.88
CA PRO A 49 -6.48 -36.76 -8.87
C PRO A 49 -5.61 -36.33 -10.05
N VAL A 50 -4.96 -37.28 -10.73
CA VAL A 50 -4.15 -36.98 -11.92
C VAL A 50 -5.04 -36.30 -12.97
N GLY A 51 -4.73 -35.04 -13.26
CA GLY A 51 -5.53 -34.19 -14.13
C GLY A 51 -4.87 -32.83 -14.35
N THR A 52 -5.60 -31.95 -15.02
CA THR A 52 -5.21 -30.57 -15.28
C THR A 52 -6.18 -29.63 -14.58
N TYR A 53 -5.66 -28.57 -13.96
CA TYR A 53 -6.43 -27.61 -13.16
C TYR A 53 -6.09 -26.18 -13.58
N TYR A 54 -7.09 -25.33 -13.80
CA TYR A 54 -6.82 -23.92 -14.07
C TYR A 54 -6.34 -23.20 -12.81
N LEU A 55 -5.23 -22.48 -12.95
CA LEU A 55 -4.95 -21.28 -12.17
C LEU A 55 -5.59 -20.11 -12.90
N ALA A 56 -6.40 -19.32 -12.21
CA ALA A 56 -7.06 -18.15 -12.80
C ALA A 56 -6.76 -16.89 -11.99
N VAL A 57 -6.56 -15.78 -12.71
CA VAL A 57 -6.27 -14.46 -12.16
C VAL A 57 -7.27 -13.46 -12.72
N ARG A 58 -8.00 -12.77 -11.84
CA ARG A 58 -9.02 -11.78 -12.20
C ARG A 58 -8.84 -10.49 -11.41
N PRO A 59 -8.99 -9.32 -12.03
CA PRO A 59 -8.88 -8.07 -11.31
C PRO A 59 -10.00 -7.88 -10.27
N TYR A 60 -9.62 -7.28 -9.15
CA TYR A 60 -10.54 -6.56 -8.27
C TYR A 60 -10.61 -5.10 -8.73
N ILE A 61 -11.82 -4.62 -8.98
CA ILE A 61 -12.12 -3.32 -9.56
C ILE A 61 -13.17 -2.66 -8.67
N ALA A 62 -12.86 -1.46 -8.17
CA ALA A 62 -13.82 -0.69 -7.40
C ALA A 62 -15.04 -0.31 -8.27
N PRO A 63 -16.24 -0.17 -7.67
CA PRO A 63 -17.45 0.16 -8.42
C PRO A 63 -17.29 1.45 -9.25
N ASN A 64 -17.90 1.47 -10.43
CA ASN A 64 -17.91 2.60 -11.36
C ASN A 64 -16.54 2.97 -11.97
N ILE A 65 -15.55 2.08 -11.90
CA ILE A 65 -14.29 2.19 -12.64
C ILE A 65 -14.32 1.22 -13.82
N ASN A 66 -14.10 1.75 -15.03
CA ASN A 66 -14.01 0.95 -16.26
C ASN A 66 -12.55 0.57 -16.51
N LEU A 67 -12.17 -0.64 -16.12
CA LEU A 67 -10.86 -1.24 -16.41
C LEU A 67 -11.05 -2.56 -17.15
N ASP A 68 -9.98 -3.03 -17.80
CA ASP A 68 -9.93 -4.38 -18.36
C ASP A 68 -10.24 -5.40 -17.25
N ASN A 69 -11.31 -6.17 -17.44
CA ASN A 69 -11.80 -7.18 -16.51
C ASN A 69 -11.52 -8.61 -16.99
N THR A 70 -10.68 -8.76 -18.02
CA THR A 70 -10.30 -10.05 -18.59
C THR A 70 -9.67 -10.94 -17.52
N THR A 71 -10.10 -12.20 -17.47
CA THR A 71 -9.50 -13.20 -16.59
C THR A 71 -8.38 -13.92 -17.34
N ALA A 72 -7.17 -13.88 -16.79
CA ALA A 72 -6.03 -14.63 -17.30
C ALA A 72 -6.00 -16.03 -16.67
N THR A 73 -5.51 -17.02 -17.42
CA THR A 73 -5.39 -18.40 -16.93
C THR A 73 -4.03 -19.00 -17.22
N ALA A 74 -3.63 -19.94 -16.37
CA ALA A 74 -2.55 -20.89 -16.58
C ALA A 74 -3.03 -22.29 -16.17
N VAL A 75 -2.28 -23.33 -16.50
CA VAL A 75 -2.66 -24.72 -16.20
C VAL A 75 -1.62 -25.34 -15.27
N ILE A 76 -2.09 -25.93 -14.16
CA ILE A 76 -1.33 -26.87 -13.35
C ILE A 76 -1.65 -28.26 -13.87
N ALA A 77 -0.66 -28.93 -14.46
CA ALA A 77 -0.80 -30.27 -15.02
C ALA A 77 -0.05 -31.28 -14.14
N TYR A 78 -0.77 -32.29 -13.67
CA TYR A 78 -0.17 -33.43 -13.00
C TYR A 78 0.51 -34.33 -14.04
N GLU A 79 1.64 -34.94 -13.67
CA GLU A 79 2.33 -35.88 -14.55
C GLU A 79 1.39 -37.05 -14.93
N GLY A 80 1.35 -37.39 -16.22
CA GLY A 80 0.44 -38.39 -16.76
C GLY A 80 -0.99 -37.89 -17.05
N SER A 81 -1.28 -36.60 -16.87
CA SER A 81 -2.58 -36.02 -17.22
C SER A 81 -2.79 -35.88 -18.73
N ASN A 82 -4.06 -35.96 -19.16
CA ASN A 82 -4.44 -35.71 -20.56
C ASN A 82 -4.60 -34.20 -20.80
N HIS A 83 -3.64 -33.60 -21.50
CA HIS A 83 -3.66 -32.16 -21.82
C HIS A 83 -4.70 -31.75 -22.87
N ALA A 84 -5.40 -32.69 -23.52
CA ALA A 84 -6.47 -32.37 -24.47
C ALA A 84 -7.81 -32.05 -23.78
N ALA A 85 -7.98 -32.42 -22.51
CA ALA A 85 -9.19 -32.13 -21.75
C ALA A 85 -9.18 -30.69 -21.23
N THR A 86 -10.34 -30.01 -21.29
CA THR A 86 -10.48 -28.68 -20.70
C THR A 86 -10.42 -28.77 -19.17
N PRO A 87 -9.46 -28.10 -18.51
CA PRO A 87 -9.35 -28.10 -17.05
C PRO A 87 -10.60 -27.50 -16.37
N ALA A 88 -10.89 -27.95 -15.15
CA ALA A 88 -11.92 -27.29 -14.32
C ALA A 88 -11.49 -25.86 -13.99
N PHE A 89 -12.45 -24.93 -14.00
CA PHE A 89 -12.22 -23.52 -13.68
C PHE A 89 -12.45 -23.25 -12.18
N PRO A 90 -11.58 -22.49 -11.50
CA PRO A 90 -11.77 -22.18 -10.07
C PRO A 90 -12.92 -21.21 -9.83
N THR A 91 -13.48 -21.24 -8.63
CA THR A 91 -14.38 -20.17 -8.17
C THR A 91 -13.56 -18.97 -7.71
N LEU A 92 -13.69 -17.85 -8.43
CA LEU A 92 -13.10 -16.57 -8.04
C LEU A 92 -14.17 -15.63 -7.43
N PRO A 93 -13.80 -14.74 -6.50
CA PRO A 93 -14.70 -13.67 -6.02
C PRO A 93 -15.07 -12.68 -7.12
N ALA A 94 -16.30 -12.13 -7.07
CA ALA A 94 -16.75 -11.14 -8.05
C ALA A 94 -15.78 -9.94 -8.13
N ILE A 95 -15.66 -9.32 -9.31
CA ILE A 95 -14.67 -8.25 -9.56
C ILE A 95 -14.81 -7.08 -8.59
N ASN A 96 -15.99 -6.84 -8.04
CA ASN A 96 -16.29 -5.73 -7.13
C ASN A 96 -16.55 -6.20 -5.68
N ASP A 97 -16.16 -7.42 -5.33
CA ASP A 97 -16.35 -7.99 -3.99
C ASP A 97 -15.29 -7.47 -3.01
N SER A 98 -15.60 -6.33 -2.38
CA SER A 98 -14.72 -5.69 -1.39
C SER A 98 -14.58 -6.49 -0.10
N VAL A 99 -15.53 -7.36 0.24
CA VAL A 99 -15.42 -8.22 1.43
C VAL A 99 -14.33 -9.26 1.18
N SER A 100 -14.39 -9.91 0.02
CA SER A 100 -13.38 -10.88 -0.40
C SER A 100 -12.01 -10.23 -0.61
N ALA A 101 -11.96 -9.02 -1.17
CA ALA A 101 -10.70 -8.28 -1.36
C ALA A 101 -9.95 -8.05 -0.04
N ASN A 102 -10.68 -7.77 1.05
CA ASN A 102 -10.08 -7.50 2.36
C ASN A 102 -9.91 -8.75 3.23
N ALA A 103 -10.41 -9.92 2.81
CA ALA A 103 -10.49 -11.11 3.64
C ALA A 103 -9.12 -11.64 4.06
N LEU A 104 -8.15 -11.70 3.13
CA LEU A 104 -6.80 -12.16 3.43
C LEU A 104 -6.11 -11.20 4.41
N SER A 105 -6.06 -9.90 4.10
CA SER A 105 -5.38 -8.90 4.92
C SER A 105 -5.88 -8.85 6.37
N ARG A 106 -7.17 -9.17 6.62
CA ARG A 106 -7.74 -9.28 7.98
C ARG A 106 -7.30 -10.52 8.76
N LYS A 107 -6.91 -11.59 8.07
CA LYS A 107 -6.46 -12.86 8.67
C LYS A 107 -4.95 -12.92 8.86
N MET A 108 -4.20 -12.10 8.12
CA MET A 108 -2.73 -12.10 8.17
C MET A 108 -2.21 -11.72 9.55
N ARG A 109 -1.22 -12.46 10.03
CA ARG A 109 -0.47 -12.22 11.26
C ARG A 109 0.99 -12.58 11.02
N SER A 110 1.91 -11.82 11.60
CA SER A 110 3.33 -12.18 11.60
C SER A 110 3.54 -13.53 12.27
N LEU A 111 4.56 -14.27 11.84
CA LEU A 111 4.91 -15.55 12.47
C LEU A 111 5.15 -15.36 13.99
N ALA A 112 5.81 -14.26 14.37
CA ALA A 112 6.00 -13.81 15.75
C ALA A 112 6.51 -14.93 16.67
N SER A 113 7.62 -15.56 16.25
CA SER A 113 8.31 -16.62 16.98
C SER A 113 9.61 -16.11 17.60
N GLU A 114 10.28 -16.92 18.41
CA GLU A 114 11.59 -16.57 18.98
C GLU A 114 12.65 -16.28 17.89
N ALA A 115 12.66 -17.10 16.83
CA ALA A 115 13.58 -16.92 15.69
C ALA A 115 13.18 -15.75 14.78
N PHE A 116 11.88 -15.44 14.71
CA PHE A 116 11.32 -14.39 13.85
C PHE A 116 10.36 -13.49 14.66
N PRO A 117 10.91 -12.63 15.53
CA PRO A 117 10.10 -11.83 16.46
C PRO A 117 9.41 -10.66 15.75
N ALA A 118 8.15 -10.40 16.08
CA ALA A 118 7.44 -9.19 15.66
C ALA A 118 7.79 -8.02 16.60
N ARG A 119 8.67 -7.12 16.16
CA ARG A 119 9.17 -5.98 16.97
C ARG A 119 8.28 -4.73 16.81
N VAL A 120 7.01 -4.86 17.19
CA VAL A 120 6.03 -3.77 17.06
C VAL A 120 6.36 -2.63 18.01
N PRO A 121 6.49 -1.37 17.54
CA PRO A 121 6.63 -0.22 18.44
C PRO A 121 5.39 -0.08 19.32
N LEU A 122 5.55 -0.09 20.64
CA LEU A 122 4.45 0.02 21.60
C LEU A 122 4.22 1.46 22.07
N GLN A 123 5.31 2.20 22.29
CA GLN A 123 5.31 3.63 22.56
C GLN A 123 5.45 4.39 21.24
N ILE A 124 4.67 5.44 21.06
CA ILE A 124 4.61 6.20 19.81
C ILE A 124 5.06 7.63 20.06
N ASP A 125 6.07 8.07 19.30
CA ASP A 125 6.61 9.43 19.37
C ASP A 125 5.88 10.37 18.39
N ARG A 126 5.44 9.83 17.25
CA ARG A 126 4.76 10.60 16.18
C ARG A 126 3.46 9.94 15.75
N HIS A 127 2.38 10.69 15.83
CA HIS A 127 1.07 10.30 15.30
C HIS A 127 0.78 11.08 14.02
N LEU A 128 0.61 10.36 12.91
CA LEU A 128 0.31 10.92 11.61
C LEU A 128 -1.05 10.40 11.14
N PHE A 129 -1.86 11.28 10.56
CA PHE A 129 -3.14 10.95 9.95
C PHE A 129 -3.17 11.51 8.53
N PHE A 130 -3.01 10.62 7.56
CA PHE A 130 -2.96 10.96 6.14
C PHE A 130 -4.23 10.48 5.45
N THR A 131 -5.04 11.42 4.99
CA THR A 131 -6.10 11.11 4.04
C THR A 131 -5.49 10.86 2.67
N LEU A 132 -6.09 9.99 1.87
CA LEU A 132 -5.63 9.67 0.54
C LEU A 132 -6.77 9.45 -0.44
N GLY A 133 -6.47 9.63 -1.71
CA GLY A 133 -7.41 9.38 -2.80
C GLY A 133 -7.14 10.28 -3.99
N LEU A 134 -8.14 10.40 -4.85
CA LEU A 134 -8.12 11.26 -6.02
C LEU A 134 -8.80 12.60 -5.73
N ALA A 135 -8.29 13.64 -6.38
CA ALA A 135 -8.74 15.02 -6.34
C ALA A 135 -8.63 15.63 -7.74
N ILE A 136 -9.05 16.89 -7.89
CA ILE A 136 -8.93 17.64 -9.14
C ILE A 136 -7.85 18.70 -8.99
N ARG A 137 -7.02 18.88 -10.01
CA ARG A 137 -6.08 20.00 -10.12
C ARG A 137 -6.51 20.93 -11.25
N PRO A 138 -6.43 22.27 -11.10
CA PRO A 138 -6.75 23.19 -12.19
C PRO A 138 -5.90 22.88 -13.43
N CYS A 139 -6.52 22.93 -14.60
CA CYS A 139 -5.84 22.72 -15.87
C CYS A 139 -6.48 23.60 -16.95
N ALA A 140 -5.78 24.68 -17.33
CA ALA A 140 -6.28 25.65 -18.31
C ALA A 140 -6.55 25.03 -19.70
N ASN A 141 -5.78 24.02 -20.09
CA ASN A 141 -5.86 23.39 -21.41
C ASN A 141 -6.67 22.07 -21.41
N CYS A 142 -7.29 21.70 -20.29
CA CYS A 142 -8.08 20.47 -20.20
C CYS A 142 -9.54 20.76 -20.54
N THR A 143 -10.20 19.82 -21.22
CA THR A 143 -11.59 19.95 -21.72
C THR A 143 -12.62 20.31 -20.64
N LEU A 144 -12.36 19.94 -19.38
CA LEU A 144 -13.23 20.21 -18.22
C LEU A 144 -12.62 21.22 -17.24
N GLY A 145 -11.56 21.94 -17.62
CA GLY A 145 -10.88 22.91 -16.75
C GLY A 145 -10.08 22.30 -15.58
N GLY A 146 -10.05 20.97 -15.47
CA GLY A 146 -9.35 20.23 -14.44
C GLY A 146 -8.81 18.88 -14.94
N ARG A 147 -7.83 18.36 -14.21
CA ARG A 147 -7.26 17.01 -14.41
C ARG A 147 -7.25 16.25 -13.10
N LEU A 148 -7.31 14.91 -13.18
CA LEU A 148 -7.14 14.05 -12.01
C LEU A 148 -5.78 14.27 -11.37
N SER A 149 -5.76 14.24 -10.04
CA SER A 149 -4.57 14.41 -9.22
C SER A 149 -4.68 13.46 -8.04
N GLY A 150 -3.62 12.70 -7.77
CA GLY A 150 -3.52 11.92 -6.55
C GLY A 150 -3.10 12.80 -5.38
N VAL A 151 -3.60 12.54 -4.18
CA VAL A 151 -3.30 13.36 -3.00
C VAL A 151 -3.07 12.53 -1.75
N PHE A 152 -2.17 13.03 -0.90
CA PHE A 152 -2.19 12.80 0.55
C PHE A 152 -2.51 14.11 1.27
N ASN A 153 -3.42 14.13 2.23
CA ASN A 153 -3.83 15.33 2.98
C ASN A 153 -4.17 16.54 2.08
N ASN A 154 -4.84 16.28 0.96
CA ASN A 154 -5.20 17.26 -0.10
C ASN A 154 -4.00 17.97 -0.75
N ILE A 155 -2.80 17.38 -0.67
CA ILE A 155 -1.58 17.84 -1.31
C ILE A 155 -1.15 16.77 -2.30
N SER A 156 -1.00 17.18 -3.56
CA SER A 156 -0.48 16.36 -4.63
C SER A 156 1.01 16.62 -4.79
N LEU A 157 1.82 15.56 -4.76
CA LEU A 157 3.25 15.72 -4.94
C LEU A 157 3.58 16.20 -6.34
N GLU A 158 4.41 17.22 -6.41
CA GLU A 158 5.12 17.60 -7.63
C GLU A 158 6.55 17.09 -7.52
N LEU A 159 6.93 16.16 -8.41
CA LEU A 159 8.30 15.67 -8.45
C LEU A 159 9.23 16.81 -8.92
N PRO A 160 10.27 17.14 -8.13
CA PRO A 160 11.23 18.15 -8.53
C PRO A 160 12.16 17.63 -9.64
N LYS A 161 12.84 18.57 -10.33
CA LYS A 161 13.89 18.23 -11.30
C LYS A 161 15.18 17.72 -10.63
N THR A 162 15.40 18.08 -9.37
CA THR A 162 16.53 17.60 -8.58
C THR A 162 16.07 16.47 -7.66
N ALA A 163 16.77 15.33 -7.67
CA ALA A 163 16.44 14.21 -6.79
C ALA A 163 16.33 14.63 -5.32
N LEU A 164 15.28 14.18 -4.62
CA LEU A 164 15.01 14.58 -3.24
C LEU A 164 16.17 14.23 -2.30
N LEU A 165 16.75 13.04 -2.44
CA LEU A 165 17.89 12.60 -1.66
C LEU A 165 19.13 13.46 -1.92
N GLN A 166 19.39 13.83 -3.19
CA GLN A 166 20.49 14.72 -3.54
C GLN A 166 20.29 16.11 -2.95
N ALA A 167 19.08 16.64 -3.00
CA ALA A 167 18.76 17.93 -2.41
C ALA A 167 18.92 17.92 -0.88
N HIS A 168 18.53 16.83 -0.23
CA HIS A 168 18.75 16.61 1.19
C HIS A 168 20.24 16.55 1.55
N TYR A 169 21.00 15.66 0.89
CA TYR A 169 22.43 15.44 1.17
C TYR A 169 23.27 16.72 0.98
N PHE A 170 23.10 17.41 -0.14
CA PHE A 170 23.85 18.63 -0.46
C PHE A 170 23.21 19.92 0.07
N ARG A 171 22.13 19.82 0.87
CA ARG A 171 21.38 20.97 1.42
C ARG A 171 21.00 22.00 0.34
N LYS A 172 20.54 21.52 -0.82
CA LYS A 172 20.14 22.39 -1.93
C LYS A 172 18.86 23.16 -1.57
N PRO A 173 18.86 24.50 -1.61
CA PRO A 173 17.68 25.29 -1.28
C PRO A 173 16.59 25.14 -2.36
N ASN A 174 15.35 25.41 -1.99
CA ASN A 174 14.20 25.54 -2.91
C ASN A 174 13.84 24.28 -3.74
N VAL A 175 14.21 23.08 -3.30
CA VAL A 175 13.79 21.82 -3.95
C VAL A 175 12.54 21.23 -3.30
N PHE A 176 12.51 21.17 -1.97
CA PHE A 176 11.37 20.72 -1.19
C PHE A 176 11.32 21.44 0.16
N VAL A 177 10.21 21.30 0.86
CA VAL A 177 10.03 21.75 2.25
C VAL A 177 9.59 20.58 3.13
N THR A 178 9.97 20.58 4.41
CA THR A 178 9.75 19.45 5.35
C THR A 178 8.51 19.62 6.23
N ASN A 179 7.53 20.41 5.78
CA ASN A 179 6.32 20.74 6.52
C ASN A 179 5.07 20.08 5.92
N PHE A 180 5.18 18.84 5.44
CA PHE A 180 3.99 18.05 5.12
C PHE A 180 3.13 17.91 6.40
N PRO A 181 1.82 18.17 6.33
CA PRO A 181 1.00 18.25 7.53
C PRO A 181 0.73 16.86 8.13
N ASP A 182 0.93 16.73 9.45
CA ASP A 182 0.69 15.50 10.19
C ASP A 182 -0.81 15.10 10.22
N ASN A 183 -1.71 16.02 9.90
CA ASN A 183 -3.16 15.80 9.83
C ASN A 183 -3.75 16.50 8.57
N PRO A 184 -4.90 16.05 8.05
CA PRO A 184 -5.58 16.75 6.98
C PRO A 184 -5.96 18.17 7.43
N THR A 185 -5.75 19.17 6.56
CA THR A 185 -6.01 20.58 6.90
C THR A 185 -7.48 20.90 7.11
N SER A 186 -8.38 20.02 6.67
CA SER A 186 -9.82 20.18 6.81
C SER A 186 -10.45 18.81 6.99
N ALA A 187 -11.10 18.60 8.14
CA ALA A 187 -11.82 17.37 8.41
C ALA A 187 -13.19 17.40 7.73
N PHE A 188 -13.60 16.23 7.22
CA PHE A 188 -14.94 15.99 6.68
C PHE A 188 -15.28 14.52 6.87
N ASN A 189 -16.48 14.12 6.47
CA ASN A 189 -16.84 12.71 6.40
C ASN A 189 -16.09 12.05 5.22
N TYR A 190 -14.89 11.53 5.46
CA TYR A 190 -13.96 11.07 4.43
C TYR A 190 -14.55 9.98 3.53
N THR A 191 -15.30 9.05 4.12
CA THR A 191 -15.92 7.92 3.40
C THR A 191 -17.38 8.19 3.00
N GLY A 192 -17.90 9.38 3.29
CA GLY A 192 -19.27 9.78 2.98
C GLY A 192 -19.36 10.66 1.75
N ARG A 193 -20.26 11.64 1.78
CA ARG A 193 -20.43 12.60 0.70
C ARG A 193 -19.19 13.52 0.60
N PRO A 194 -18.52 13.60 -0.56
CA PRO A 194 -17.40 14.51 -0.78
C PRO A 194 -17.75 15.98 -0.55
N PRO A 195 -16.76 16.82 -0.19
CA PRO A 195 -16.94 18.27 -0.22
C PRO A 195 -17.20 18.75 -1.66
N ASN A 196 -17.96 19.84 -1.81
CA ASN A 196 -18.22 20.45 -3.12
C ASN A 196 -16.93 20.88 -3.84
N ASN A 197 -15.89 21.21 -3.07
CA ASN A 197 -14.58 21.55 -3.60
C ASN A 197 -13.62 20.36 -3.44
N THR A 198 -13.30 19.71 -4.55
CA THR A 198 -12.35 18.59 -4.63
C THR A 198 -10.97 19.02 -5.11
N MET A 199 -10.67 20.32 -5.06
CA MET A 199 -9.44 20.87 -5.61
C MET A 199 -8.24 20.62 -4.69
N ALA A 200 -7.19 20.04 -5.25
CA ALA A 200 -5.93 19.76 -4.57
C ALA A 200 -4.95 20.93 -4.62
N LYS A 201 -4.17 21.09 -3.54
CA LYS A 201 -2.93 21.86 -3.58
C LYS A 201 -1.83 21.01 -4.20
N SER A 202 -0.82 21.65 -4.78
CA SER A 202 0.33 20.96 -5.36
C SER A 202 1.62 21.49 -4.77
N GLY A 203 2.63 20.63 -4.66
CA GLY A 203 3.99 21.03 -4.32
C GLY A 203 4.82 19.89 -3.74
N THR A 204 6.12 20.14 -3.60
CA THR A 204 7.09 19.18 -3.08
C THR A 204 7.25 19.35 -1.57
N ARG A 205 6.34 18.74 -0.80
CA ARG A 205 6.33 18.77 0.68
C ARG A 205 6.58 17.38 1.23
N LEU A 206 7.55 17.25 2.13
CA LEU A 206 7.95 15.98 2.73
C LEU A 206 7.64 15.99 4.24
N SER A 207 7.41 14.82 4.82
CA SER A 207 7.23 14.68 6.27
C SER A 207 8.58 14.40 6.93
N PHE A 208 8.92 15.17 7.95
CA PHE A 208 10.17 15.01 8.68
C PHE A 208 10.00 14.06 9.87
N LEU A 209 10.94 13.14 10.04
CA LEU A 209 10.99 12.17 11.13
C LEU A 209 12.37 12.22 11.80
N PRO A 210 12.45 12.52 13.12
CA PRO A 210 13.68 12.35 13.87
C PRO A 210 14.18 10.90 13.80
N PHE A 211 15.51 10.73 13.77
CA PHE A 211 16.12 9.40 13.80
C PHE A 211 15.60 8.59 14.99
N ASN A 212 15.29 7.33 14.71
CA ASN A 212 14.79 6.35 15.66
C ASN A 212 13.49 6.76 16.38
N SER A 213 12.67 7.62 15.79
CA SER A 213 11.31 7.87 16.29
C SER A 213 10.36 6.73 15.92
N SER A 214 9.49 6.37 16.84
CA SER A 214 8.40 5.40 16.66
C SER A 214 7.18 6.11 16.08
N VAL A 215 6.72 5.70 14.91
CA VAL A 215 5.66 6.40 14.16
C VAL A 215 4.41 5.53 14.08
N GLN A 216 3.25 6.10 14.42
CA GLN A 216 1.95 5.55 14.04
C GLN A 216 1.37 6.39 12.90
N LEU A 217 1.22 5.78 11.73
CA LEU A 217 0.62 6.40 10.56
C LEU A 217 -0.73 5.77 10.27
N VAL A 218 -1.79 6.57 10.29
CA VAL A 218 -3.12 6.15 9.86
C VAL A 218 -3.38 6.69 8.46
N LEU A 219 -3.66 5.77 7.55
CA LEU A 219 -4.03 6.03 6.16
C LEU A 219 -5.55 5.93 6.03
N GLN A 220 -6.21 7.03 5.65
CA GLN A 220 -7.67 7.12 5.50
C GLN A 220 -8.04 7.29 4.03
N SER A 221 -8.71 6.29 3.45
CA SER A 221 -9.30 6.42 2.10
C SER A 221 -10.44 7.45 2.12
N THR A 222 -10.54 8.24 1.05
CA THR A 222 -11.58 9.26 0.87
C THR A 222 -12.46 8.94 -0.34
N ALA A 223 -13.70 9.43 -0.33
CA ALA A 223 -14.64 9.32 -1.44
C ALA A 223 -14.54 10.49 -2.45
N MET A 224 -13.51 11.36 -2.37
CA MET A 224 -13.50 12.70 -2.97
C MET A 224 -13.87 12.77 -4.45
N VAL A 225 -13.23 11.94 -5.30
CA VAL A 225 -13.54 11.85 -6.74
C VAL A 225 -14.12 10.48 -7.08
N ALA A 226 -13.45 9.43 -6.65
CA ALA A 226 -13.91 8.06 -6.75
C ALA A 226 -13.40 7.29 -5.53
N PRO A 227 -14.27 6.58 -4.80
CA PRO A 227 -13.83 5.62 -3.79
C PRO A 227 -13.06 4.48 -4.47
N GLU A 228 -11.85 4.20 -3.99
CA GLU A 228 -11.01 3.13 -4.52
C GLU A 228 -10.15 2.52 -3.42
N ASN A 229 -9.68 1.28 -3.65
CA ASN A 229 -8.57 0.75 -2.88
C ASN A 229 -7.27 1.38 -3.37
N HIS A 230 -6.35 1.66 -2.44
CA HIS A 230 -5.05 2.20 -2.78
C HIS A 230 -3.95 1.35 -2.14
N PRO A 231 -3.14 0.60 -2.91
CA PRO A 231 -1.96 -0.08 -2.39
C PRO A 231 -0.91 0.96 -2.06
N ILE A 232 -0.74 1.30 -0.79
CA ILE A 232 0.27 2.26 -0.35
C ILE A 232 1.55 1.52 -0.01
N HIS A 233 2.62 1.89 -0.69
CA HIS A 233 3.97 1.37 -0.51
C HIS A 233 4.85 2.42 0.15
N LEU A 234 5.72 1.98 1.07
CA LEU A 234 6.74 2.80 1.72
C LEU A 234 8.11 2.23 1.42
N HIS A 235 9.01 3.07 0.90
CA HIS A 235 10.41 2.73 0.70
C HIS A 235 11.18 2.74 2.02
N GLY A 236 12.33 2.07 2.04
CA GLY A 236 13.32 2.18 3.12
C GLY A 236 13.03 1.38 4.38
N THR A 237 11.78 1.00 4.65
CA THR A 237 11.43 0.19 5.82
C THR A 237 10.13 -0.58 5.62
N ASN A 238 10.02 -1.72 6.30
CA ASN A 238 8.75 -2.38 6.49
C ASN A 238 7.98 -1.73 7.66
N PHE A 239 6.67 -1.95 7.71
CA PHE A 239 5.78 -1.47 8.75
C PHE A 239 4.85 -2.58 9.23
N PHE A 240 4.40 -2.47 10.47
CA PHE A 240 3.39 -3.35 11.05
C PHE A 240 1.99 -2.80 10.80
N VAL A 241 1.11 -3.61 10.21
CA VAL A 241 -0.30 -3.27 10.03
C VAL A 241 -1.07 -3.62 11.30
N VAL A 242 -1.23 -2.65 12.19
CA VAL A 242 -1.81 -2.88 13.54
C VAL A 242 -3.33 -2.85 13.56
N GLY A 243 -3.97 -2.23 12.57
CA GLY A 243 -5.42 -2.15 12.51
C GLY A 243 -5.94 -1.78 11.13
N MET A 244 -7.19 -2.15 10.86
CA MET A 244 -7.88 -1.82 9.62
C MET A 244 -9.39 -1.83 9.84
N GLY A 245 -10.08 -0.83 9.29
CA GLY A 245 -11.52 -0.68 9.42
C GLY A 245 -12.16 -0.12 8.16
N LEU A 246 -13.50 -0.16 8.15
CA LEU A 246 -14.32 0.57 7.18
C LEU A 246 -14.87 1.84 7.85
N GLY A 247 -15.22 2.83 7.04
CA GLY A 247 -15.65 4.14 7.50
C GLY A 247 -14.49 5.07 7.84
N ASN A 248 -14.80 6.11 8.63
CA ASN A 248 -13.79 7.05 9.11
C ASN A 248 -13.11 6.49 10.37
N TYR A 249 -11.78 6.56 10.39
CA TYR A 249 -11.00 6.23 11.58
C TYR A 249 -11.42 7.11 12.77
N ASN A 250 -11.63 6.47 13.92
CA ASN A 250 -11.92 7.10 15.19
C ASN A 250 -10.77 6.86 16.17
N ALA A 251 -9.95 7.89 16.37
CA ALA A 251 -8.78 7.84 17.25
C ALA A 251 -9.10 7.51 18.72
N SER A 252 -10.34 7.66 19.16
CA SER A 252 -10.76 7.38 20.53
C SER A 252 -11.19 5.92 20.74
N SER A 253 -11.64 5.22 19.69
CA SER A 253 -12.19 3.86 19.81
C SER A 253 -11.38 2.80 19.08
N ASP A 254 -10.93 3.08 17.85
CA ASP A 254 -10.30 2.08 17.00
C ASP A 254 -8.98 1.52 17.54
N PRO A 255 -8.12 2.32 18.22
CA PRO A 255 -6.88 1.79 18.82
C PRO A 255 -7.08 0.63 19.81
N SER A 256 -8.24 0.53 20.44
CA SER A 256 -8.56 -0.57 21.36
C SER A 256 -8.63 -1.94 20.66
N SER A 257 -8.83 -1.95 19.34
CA SER A 257 -8.90 -3.16 18.51
C SER A 257 -7.58 -3.51 17.82
N PHE A 258 -6.53 -2.72 18.03
CA PHE A 258 -5.25 -2.94 17.36
C PHE A 258 -4.61 -4.27 17.77
N ASN A 259 -4.11 -5.01 16.80
CA ASN A 259 -3.21 -6.11 17.03
C ASN A 259 -1.80 -5.56 17.31
N LEU A 260 -1.41 -5.55 18.58
CA LEU A 260 -0.07 -5.13 19.01
C LEU A 260 0.85 -6.30 19.39
N LEU A 261 0.38 -7.54 19.20
CA LEU A 261 1.14 -8.74 19.54
C LEU A 261 1.87 -9.31 18.32
N ASP A 262 1.13 -9.54 17.24
CA ASP A 262 1.66 -10.15 16.02
C ASP A 262 1.04 -9.58 14.72
N PRO A 263 0.90 -8.24 14.59
CA PRO A 263 0.45 -7.63 13.35
C PRO A 263 1.37 -8.04 12.19
N PRO A 264 0.84 -8.23 10.97
CA PRO A 264 1.66 -8.58 9.82
C PRO A 264 2.60 -7.41 9.48
N GLU A 265 3.86 -7.75 9.24
CA GLU A 265 4.88 -6.85 8.72
C GLU A 265 4.81 -6.81 7.18
N ARG A 266 4.82 -5.61 6.60
CA ARG A 266 4.58 -5.37 5.17
C ARG A 266 5.42 -4.19 4.68
N ASN A 267 5.67 -4.13 3.37
CA ASN A 267 6.11 -2.89 2.71
C ASN A 267 4.98 -2.23 1.92
N THR A 268 3.92 -2.99 1.59
CA THR A 268 2.78 -2.50 0.82
C THR A 268 1.46 -3.01 1.38
N ILE A 269 0.49 -2.11 1.57
CA ILE A 269 -0.84 -2.46 2.06
C ILE A 269 -1.94 -1.78 1.23
N GLY A 270 -2.92 -2.57 0.82
CA GLY A 270 -4.15 -2.04 0.23
C GLY A 270 -4.96 -1.33 1.30
N VAL A 271 -5.08 -0.01 1.21
CA VAL A 271 -6.03 0.75 2.03
C VAL A 271 -7.42 0.52 1.46
N PRO A 272 -8.38 -0.01 2.24
CA PRO A 272 -9.71 -0.33 1.73
C PRO A 272 -10.44 0.91 1.21
N MET A 273 -11.17 0.74 0.12
CA MET A 273 -12.16 1.70 -0.38
C MET A 273 -13.13 2.03 0.75
N GLY A 274 -13.23 3.32 1.08
CA GLY A 274 -14.11 3.76 2.15
C GLY A 274 -13.71 3.22 3.52
N GLY A 275 -12.41 3.02 3.76
CA GLY A 275 -11.88 2.55 5.04
C GLY A 275 -10.54 3.18 5.39
N TRP A 276 -9.88 2.58 6.37
CA TRP A 276 -8.61 3.06 6.92
C TRP A 276 -7.70 1.90 7.30
N VAL A 277 -6.40 2.19 7.36
CA VAL A 277 -5.35 1.29 7.84
C VAL A 277 -4.47 2.05 8.83
N ALA A 278 -4.15 1.44 9.98
CA ALA A 278 -3.19 1.95 10.94
C ALA A 278 -1.89 1.16 10.89
N LEU A 279 -0.78 1.88 10.75
CA LEU A 279 0.57 1.35 10.59
C LEU A 279 1.45 1.78 11.76
N ARG A 280 2.43 0.94 12.12
CA ARG A 280 3.53 1.30 13.03
C ARG A 280 4.88 0.96 12.43
N LEU A 281 5.83 1.88 12.52
CA LEU A 281 7.20 1.69 12.04
C LEU A 281 8.21 2.43 12.92
N GLN A 282 9.47 2.01 12.82
CA GLN A 282 10.62 2.71 13.40
C GLN A 282 11.31 3.52 12.29
N ALA A 283 11.55 4.81 12.52
CA ALA A 283 12.30 5.67 11.60
C ALA A 283 13.82 5.58 11.83
N ASN A 284 14.40 4.39 11.69
CA ASN A 284 15.81 4.11 11.99
C ASN A 284 16.69 3.92 10.74
N ASN A 285 16.20 4.29 9.56
CA ASN A 285 16.94 4.26 8.31
C ASN A 285 17.09 5.70 7.78
N PRO A 286 18.24 6.37 7.95
CA PRO A 286 18.46 7.75 7.51
C PRO A 286 18.34 7.91 5.99
N GLY A 287 17.70 8.97 5.53
CA GLY A 287 17.55 9.25 4.09
C GLY A 287 16.23 9.90 3.73
N VAL A 288 15.87 9.80 2.44
CA VAL A 288 14.61 10.31 1.90
C VAL A 288 13.83 9.17 1.26
N TRP A 289 12.74 8.77 1.92
CA TRP A 289 11.99 7.55 1.59
C TRP A 289 10.65 7.87 0.97
N PHE A 290 10.47 7.42 -0.27
CA PHE A 290 9.25 7.64 -1.02
C PHE A 290 8.09 6.81 -0.46
N MET A 291 6.92 7.43 -0.31
CA MET A 291 5.68 6.75 0.05
C MET A 291 4.62 7.08 -0.99
N HIS A 292 4.04 6.09 -1.64
CA HIS A 292 3.19 6.32 -2.80
C HIS A 292 2.19 5.20 -3.05
N CYS A 293 1.19 5.49 -3.88
CA CYS A 293 0.27 4.47 -4.39
C CYS A 293 0.97 3.59 -5.42
N HIS A 294 0.95 2.27 -5.28
CA HIS A 294 1.57 1.37 -6.22
C HIS A 294 0.73 1.14 -7.50
N LEU A 295 -0.38 1.88 -7.68
CA LEU A 295 -1.03 2.07 -8.97
C LEU A 295 -0.28 3.17 -9.72
N GLU A 296 0.39 2.82 -10.82
CA GLU A 296 1.33 3.72 -11.52
C GLU A 296 0.65 5.01 -11.96
N PHE A 297 -0.60 4.91 -12.44
CA PHE A 297 -1.38 6.08 -12.80
C PHE A 297 -1.49 7.06 -11.61
N HIS A 298 -1.84 6.57 -10.41
CA HIS A 298 -1.97 7.41 -9.22
C HIS A 298 -0.66 8.04 -8.78
N THR A 299 0.44 7.29 -8.79
CA THR A 299 1.77 7.86 -8.49
C THR A 299 2.13 8.95 -9.50
N SER A 300 1.93 8.71 -10.80
CA SER A 300 2.25 9.68 -11.85
C SER A 300 1.44 10.98 -11.75
N VAL A 301 0.22 10.92 -11.19
CA VAL A 301 -0.61 12.11 -10.93
C VAL A 301 -0.47 12.67 -9.50
N GLY A 302 0.50 12.18 -8.73
CA GLY A 302 0.94 12.77 -7.47
C GLY A 302 0.38 12.16 -6.18
N LEU A 303 -0.19 10.94 -6.21
CA LEU A 303 -0.55 10.18 -4.99
C LEU A 303 0.71 9.63 -4.31
N ALA A 304 1.52 10.56 -3.82
CA ALA A 304 2.84 10.31 -3.29
C ALA A 304 3.22 11.39 -2.28
N THR A 305 4.18 11.07 -1.43
CA THR A 305 4.94 11.97 -0.57
C THR A 305 6.28 11.29 -0.24
N ALA A 306 7.10 11.87 0.61
CA ALA A 306 8.27 11.20 1.14
C ALA A 306 8.50 11.56 2.61
N PHE A 307 9.18 10.65 3.31
CA PHE A 307 9.71 10.90 4.65
C PHE A 307 11.19 11.29 4.56
N VAL A 308 11.57 12.32 5.30
CA VAL A 308 12.98 12.65 5.55
C VAL A 308 13.32 12.13 6.93
N VAL A 309 14.17 11.11 7.01
CA VAL A 309 14.66 10.55 8.26
C VAL A 309 16.06 11.08 8.51
N GLU A 310 16.28 11.72 9.65
CA GLU A 310 17.58 12.29 10.00
C GLU A 310 18.66 11.23 10.24
N ASP A 311 19.91 11.68 10.16
CA ASP A 311 21.06 10.94 10.67
C ASP A 311 20.92 10.72 12.19
N GLY A 312 21.32 9.54 12.62
CA GLY A 312 21.49 9.19 14.02
C GLY A 312 22.85 9.61 14.58
N PRO A 313 23.10 9.26 15.85
CA PRO A 313 24.30 9.70 16.57
C PRO A 313 25.58 8.98 16.11
N ASN A 314 25.47 7.72 15.68
CA ASN A 314 26.62 6.89 15.35
C ASN A 314 26.97 6.93 13.85
N PRO A 315 28.21 6.63 13.45
CA PRO A 315 28.62 6.64 12.03
C PRO A 315 27.79 5.71 11.12
N GLU A 316 27.36 4.55 11.63
CA GLU A 316 26.51 3.58 10.93
C GLU A 316 25.06 4.05 10.78
N ASP A 317 24.64 5.00 11.61
CA ASP A 317 23.31 5.61 11.58
C ASP A 317 23.30 6.87 10.71
N LYS A 318 24.22 7.02 9.76
CA LYS A 318 24.29 8.18 8.87
C LYS A 318 24.06 7.81 7.43
N LEU A 319 23.45 8.72 6.68
CA LEU A 319 23.33 8.61 5.24
C LEU A 319 24.73 8.51 4.61
N ILE A 320 24.97 7.43 3.89
CA ILE A 320 26.24 7.19 3.18
C ILE A 320 26.47 8.26 2.09
N PRO A 321 27.73 8.57 1.75
CA PRO A 321 28.01 9.50 0.67
C PRO A 321 27.46 8.98 -0.67
N PRO A 322 27.02 9.88 -1.58
CA PRO A 322 26.56 9.48 -2.90
C PRO A 322 27.68 8.79 -3.67
N PRO A 323 27.35 7.81 -4.53
CA PRO A 323 28.35 7.12 -5.33
C PRO A 323 28.95 8.08 -6.37
N SER A 324 30.19 7.82 -6.79
CA SER A 324 30.94 8.70 -7.70
C SER A 324 30.33 8.82 -9.10
N ASP A 325 29.49 7.86 -9.48
CA ASP A 325 28.79 7.76 -10.76
C ASP A 325 27.30 8.14 -10.64
N LEU A 326 26.90 8.86 -9.58
CA LEU A 326 25.53 9.35 -9.42
C LEU A 326 25.10 10.15 -10.67
N PRO A 327 24.00 9.77 -11.35
CA PRO A 327 23.54 10.47 -12.54
C PRO A 327 23.26 11.96 -12.27
N PRO A 328 23.65 12.87 -13.16
CA PRO A 328 23.32 14.29 -13.04
C PRO A 328 21.82 14.52 -13.18
N CYS A 329 21.30 15.55 -12.52
CA CYS A 329 19.92 16.03 -12.64
C CYS A 329 19.71 16.90 -13.87
#